data_AF-A0AAV8Y5P4-F1
#
_entry.id   AF-A0AAV8Y5P4-F1
#
_cell.length_a   1.000
_cell.length_b   1.000
_cell.length_c   1.000
_cell.angle_alpha   90.00
_cell.angle_beta   90.00
_cell.angle_gamma   90.00
#
_symmetry.space_group_name_H-M   'P 1'
#
loop_
_entity.id
_entity.type
_entity.pdbx_description
1 polymer ?
#
loop_
_entity_poly.entity_id
_entity_poly.type
_entity_poly.pdbx_seq_one_letter_code
_entity_poly.pdbx_strand_id
1 'polypeptide(L)'
;MLFLKTIGGSQGKFCPKTTESNSSMKRSGHQPRLLTAVMEAIANLKDGKGSTQKRIIDQVQCLLNSKNVSLRNVTVHIRKALKHGVESGLIKQKGGKFKLGLDTKDYAIFKSFQKNG
;
A
#
# COMPACT_ATOMS: atom_id res chain seq x y z
N MET A 1 -60.26 9.90 13.91
CA MET A 1 -60.41 9.86 12.43
C MET A 1 -59.12 10.37 11.83
N LEU A 2 -58.49 9.58 10.95
CA LEU A 2 -57.39 9.91 10.01
C LEU A 2 -55.99 10.17 10.62
N PHE A 3 -55.01 9.26 10.64
CA PHE A 3 -54.19 8.56 9.61
C PHE A 3 -53.13 9.40 8.85
N LEU A 4 -51.93 8.78 8.70
CA LEU A 4 -50.73 9.10 7.91
C LEU A 4 -49.76 10.13 8.55
N LYS A 5 -48.42 9.98 8.51
CA LYS A 5 -47.57 9.26 7.55
C LYS A 5 -46.15 9.00 8.08
N THR A 6 -45.65 7.80 7.79
CA THR A 6 -44.25 7.33 7.81
C THR A 6 -43.35 8.10 6.83
N ILE A 7 -42.08 8.32 7.21
CA ILE A 7 -40.83 8.24 6.38
C ILE A 7 -39.63 8.45 7.34
N GLY A 8 -38.58 7.64 7.43
CA GLY A 8 -37.93 6.77 6.46
C GLY A 8 -36.70 7.49 5.89
N GLY A 9 -35.48 7.00 6.15
CA GLY A 9 -34.29 7.40 5.38
C GLY A 9 -32.95 7.42 6.10
N SER A 10 -32.41 6.26 6.46
CA SER A 10 -30.99 6.11 6.77
C SER A 10 -30.16 6.36 5.50
N GLN A 11 -29.34 7.41 5.52
CA GLN A 11 -28.37 7.66 4.45
C GLN A 11 -27.23 6.66 4.56
N GLY A 12 -27.38 5.54 3.83
CA GLY A 12 -26.33 4.57 3.57
C GLY A 12 -25.17 5.23 2.83
N LYS A 13 -23.96 5.03 3.36
CA LYS A 13 -22.71 5.45 2.75
C LYS A 13 -22.50 4.70 1.44
N PHE A 14 -22.81 5.34 0.32
CA PHE A 14 -22.43 4.88 -1.00
C PHE A 14 -21.17 5.62 -1.44
N CYS A 15 -20.01 4.95 -1.30
CA CYS A 15 -18.76 5.40 -1.92
C CYS A 15 -18.51 4.50 -3.14
N PRO A 16 -18.74 4.98 -4.38
CA PRO A 16 -18.29 4.25 -5.56
C PRO A 16 -16.76 4.39 -5.66
N LYS A 17 -16.02 3.32 -5.38
CA LYS A 17 -14.63 3.19 -5.83
C LYS A 17 -14.64 2.50 -7.19
N THR A 18 -15.03 3.25 -8.21
CA THR A 18 -14.61 2.96 -9.58
C THR A 18 -13.17 3.45 -9.67
N THR A 19 -12.21 2.56 -9.85
CA THR A 19 -10.87 2.95 -10.30
C THR A 19 -10.61 2.10 -11.52
N GLU A 20 -10.81 2.77 -12.64
CA GLU A 20 -10.62 2.32 -14.00
C GLU A 20 -9.27 1.61 -14.16
N SER A 21 -9.35 0.39 -14.69
CA SER A 21 -8.28 -0.28 -15.39
C SER A 21 -7.86 0.58 -16.59
N ASN A 22 -6.74 1.27 -16.47
CA ASN A 22 -6.11 1.95 -17.60
C ASN A 22 -4.69 1.41 -17.78
N SER A 23 -4.61 0.36 -18.60
CA SER A 23 -3.38 -0.13 -19.22
C SER A 23 -2.80 0.96 -20.13
N SER A 24 -1.85 1.74 -19.62
CA SER A 24 -1.05 2.63 -20.48
C SER A 24 0.32 2.82 -19.88
N MET A 25 1.34 2.40 -20.64
CA MET A 25 2.74 2.70 -20.41
C MET A 25 2.95 4.22 -20.27
N LYS A 26 3.00 4.73 -19.04
CA LYS A 26 3.56 6.05 -18.74
C LYS A 26 4.79 5.88 -17.88
N ARG A 27 5.97 6.04 -18.50
CA ARG A 27 7.20 6.38 -17.78
C ARG A 27 7.05 7.79 -17.20
N SER A 28 6.25 7.97 -16.16
CA SER A 28 6.18 9.21 -15.39
C SER A 28 7.01 9.02 -14.12
N GLY A 29 8.16 9.70 -14.08
CA GLY A 29 9.20 9.62 -13.05
C GLY A 29 8.78 10.07 -11.65
N HIS A 30 7.85 9.36 -11.03
CA HIS A 30 7.52 9.53 -9.63
C HIS A 30 7.39 8.18 -8.94
N GLN A 31 8.50 7.43 -8.92
CA GLN A 31 8.62 6.30 -8.00
C GLN A 31 8.39 6.83 -6.59
N PRO A 32 7.42 6.27 -5.84
CA PRO A 32 7.19 6.69 -4.47
C PRO A 32 8.49 6.42 -3.71
N ARG A 33 9.12 7.46 -3.15
CA ARG A 33 10.39 7.33 -2.40
C ARG A 33 10.32 6.30 -1.27
N LEU A 34 9.11 6.01 -0.77
CA LEU A 34 8.88 5.00 0.26
C LEU A 34 8.61 3.59 -0.26
N LEU A 35 8.54 3.34 -1.57
CA LEU A 35 8.26 2.01 -2.10
C LEU A 35 9.30 0.99 -1.63
N THR A 36 10.58 1.32 -1.76
CA THR A 36 11.68 0.47 -1.28
C THR A 36 11.61 0.25 0.23
N ALA A 37 11.28 1.29 1.01
CA ALA A 37 11.12 1.17 2.46
C ALA A 37 9.92 0.30 2.85
N VAL A 38 8.81 0.39 2.13
CA VAL A 38 7.62 -0.45 2.32
C VAL A 38 7.92 -1.90 1.98
N MET A 39 8.62 -2.16 0.87
CA MET A 39 9.05 -3.51 0.51
C MET A 39 10.03 -4.08 1.53
N GLU A 40 10.99 -3.27 2.01
CA GLU A 40 11.93 -3.65 3.07
C GLU A 40 11.19 -3.97 4.38
N ALA A 41 10.18 -3.18 4.74
CA ALA A 41 9.34 -3.47 5.90
C ALA A 41 8.59 -4.80 5.75
N ILE A 42 7.95 -5.07 4.60
CA ILE A 42 7.24 -6.33 4.36
C ILE A 42 8.22 -7.52 4.37
N ALA A 43 9.41 -7.36 3.78
CA ALA A 43 10.46 -8.37 3.79
C ALA A 43 10.94 -8.69 5.22
N ASN A 44 11.15 -7.66 6.05
CA ASN A 44 11.57 -7.81 7.44
C ASN A 44 10.50 -8.44 8.33
N LEU A 45 9.21 -8.18 8.06
CA LEU A 45 8.11 -8.77 8.82
C LEU A 45 7.99 -10.29 8.61
N LYS A 46 8.54 -10.84 7.52
CA LYS A 46 8.56 -12.30 7.20
C LYS A 46 7.21 -13.02 7.43
N ASP A 47 6.11 -12.30 7.28
CA ASP A 47 4.78 -12.81 7.61
C ASP A 47 4.28 -13.70 6.44
N GLY A 48 4.23 -15.02 6.64
CA GLY A 48 3.90 -15.98 5.57
C GLY A 48 2.51 -15.78 4.95
N LYS A 49 1.58 -15.15 5.67
CA LYS A 49 0.23 -14.80 5.19
C LYS A 49 0.10 -13.33 4.76
N GLY A 50 1.18 -12.55 4.80
CA GLY A 50 1.20 -11.11 4.59
C GLY A 50 0.87 -10.31 5.85
N SER A 51 1.15 -9.02 5.78
CA SER A 51 1.01 -8.09 6.91
C SER A 51 -0.10 -7.07 6.66
N THR A 52 -0.80 -6.69 7.72
CA THR A 52 -1.83 -5.63 7.65
C THR A 52 -1.16 -4.28 7.39
N GLN A 53 -1.86 -3.39 6.69
CA GLN A 53 -1.40 -2.03 6.41
C GLN A 53 -0.88 -1.30 7.66
N LYS A 54 -1.58 -1.38 8.79
CA LYS A 54 -1.18 -0.74 10.05
C LYS A 54 0.23 -1.19 10.48
N ARG A 55 0.45 -2.50 10.50
CA ARG A 55 1.72 -3.12 10.92
C ARG A 55 2.87 -2.77 9.97
N ILE A 56 2.58 -2.61 8.68
CA ILE A 56 3.55 -2.11 7.70
C ILE A 56 3.88 -0.64 7.99
N ILE A 57 2.89 0.19 8.34
CA ILE A 57 3.13 1.60 8.70
C ILE A 57 4.03 1.71 9.94
N ASP A 58 3.74 0.96 11.00
CA ASP A 58 4.56 0.93 12.22
C ASP A 58 6.00 0.51 11.91
N GLN A 59 6.18 -0.54 11.10
CA GLN A 59 7.50 -1.01 10.72
C GLN A 59 8.28 -0.02 9.85
N VAL A 60 7.62 0.63 8.90
CA VAL A 60 8.26 1.67 8.06
C VAL A 60 8.64 2.88 8.90
N GLN A 61 7.80 3.29 9.85
CA GLN A 61 8.14 4.36 10.79
C GLN A 61 9.37 4.00 11.63
N CYS A 62 9.47 2.77 12.11
CA CYS A 62 10.65 2.27 12.82
C CYS A 62 11.91 2.39 11.94
N LEU A 63 11.85 1.93 10.68
CA LEU A 63 12.96 2.03 9.72
C LEU A 63 13.35 3.49 9.41
N LEU A 64 12.38 4.39 9.28
CA LEU A 64 12.61 5.80 9.02
C LEU A 64 13.27 6.50 10.21
N ASN A 65 12.83 6.19 11.43
CA ASN A 65 13.46 6.68 12.66
C ASN A 65 14.91 6.20 12.76
N SER A 66 15.19 4.91 12.47
CA SER A 66 16.56 4.40 12.44
C SER A 66 17.44 5.07 11.38
N LYS A 67 16.85 5.54 10.26
CA LYS A 67 17.56 6.26 9.19
C LYS A 67 17.57 7.78 9.38
N ASN A 68 17.01 8.31 10.49
CA ASN A 68 16.82 9.75 10.73
C ASN A 68 16.07 10.48 9.59
N VAL A 69 15.18 9.77 8.87
CA VAL A 69 14.42 10.33 7.76
C VAL A 69 13.04 10.72 8.25
N SER A 70 12.83 12.01 8.50
CA SER A 70 11.49 12.54 8.80
C SER A 70 10.76 12.88 7.51
N LEU A 71 9.60 12.25 7.31
CA LEU A 71 8.72 12.51 6.17
C LEU A 71 7.39 13.05 6.66
N ARG A 72 7.01 14.23 6.20
CA ARG A 72 5.67 14.77 6.44
C ARG A 72 4.66 13.85 5.73
N ASN A 73 3.65 13.37 6.46
CA ASN A 73 2.58 12.51 5.93
C ASN A 73 3.00 11.09 5.49
N VAL A 74 3.86 10.43 6.28
CA VAL A 74 4.32 9.04 6.07
C VAL A 74 3.18 8.09 5.67
N THR A 75 2.04 8.14 6.37
CA THR A 75 0.87 7.27 6.11
C THR A 75 0.33 7.37 4.69
N VAL A 76 0.24 8.58 4.14
CA VAL A 76 -0.25 8.81 2.77
C VAL A 76 0.75 8.27 1.76
N HIS A 77 2.05 8.48 2.02
CA HIS A 77 3.10 8.01 1.14
C HIS A 77 3.17 6.47 1.14
N ILE A 78 3.00 5.84 2.30
CA ILE A 78 2.92 4.38 2.41
C ILE A 78 1.70 3.84 1.67
N ARG A 79 0.53 4.49 1.82
CA ARG A 79 -0.68 4.13 1.06
C ARG A 79 -0.46 4.19 -0.45
N LYS A 80 0.16 5.27 -0.91
CA LYS A 80 0.47 5.47 -2.34
C LYS A 80 1.49 4.44 -2.83
N ALA A 81 2.50 4.13 -2.02
CA ALA A 81 3.49 3.10 -2.31
C ALA A 81 2.88 1.69 -2.35
N LEU A 82 2.01 1.34 -1.41
CA LEU A 82 1.30 0.06 -1.41
C LEU A 82 0.41 -0.07 -2.65
N LYS A 83 -0.35 0.98 -2.99
CA LYS A 83 -1.18 0.98 -4.20
C LYS A 83 -0.33 0.78 -5.45
N HIS A 84 0.74 1.56 -5.59
CA HIS A 84 1.66 1.45 -6.71
C HIS A 84 2.33 0.07 -6.78
N GLY A 85 2.74 -0.49 -5.65
CA GLY A 85 3.35 -1.82 -5.58
C GLY A 85 2.38 -2.92 -5.98
N VAL A 86 1.08 -2.76 -5.70
CA VAL A 86 0.03 -3.67 -6.15
C VAL A 86 -0.21 -3.53 -7.65
N GLU A 87 -0.32 -2.30 -8.15
CA GLU A 87 -0.49 -2.01 -9.58
C GLU A 87 0.71 -2.50 -10.41
N SER A 88 1.92 -2.41 -9.89
CA SER A 88 3.14 -2.89 -10.54
C SER A 88 3.41 -4.39 -10.34
N GLY A 89 2.57 -5.11 -9.60
CA GLY A 89 2.73 -6.54 -9.31
C GLY A 89 3.85 -6.90 -8.33
N LEU A 90 4.54 -5.91 -7.75
CA LEU A 90 5.61 -6.10 -6.76
C LEU A 90 5.05 -6.55 -5.39
N ILE A 91 3.81 -6.17 -5.10
CA ILE A 91 3.10 -6.46 -3.85
C ILE A 91 1.78 -7.14 -4.23
N LYS A 92 1.43 -8.21 -3.53
CA LYS A 92 0.12 -8.87 -3.66
C LYS A 92 -0.74 -8.53 -2.45
N GLN A 93 -1.97 -8.10 -2.70
CA GLN A 93 -2.97 -7.90 -1.67
C GLN A 93 -3.92 -9.09 -1.61
N LYS A 94 -4.12 -9.70 -0.43
CA LYS A 94 -5.09 -10.78 -0.22
C LYS A 94 -5.80 -10.56 1.12
N GLY A 95 -7.13 -10.38 1.10
CA GLY A 95 -7.94 -10.23 2.32
C GLY A 95 -7.52 -9.05 3.22
N GLY A 96 -7.17 -7.91 2.63
CA GLY A 96 -6.71 -6.72 3.38
C GLY A 96 -5.28 -6.80 3.93
N LYS A 97 -4.56 -7.90 3.66
CA LYS A 97 -3.15 -8.08 3.97
C LYS A 97 -2.31 -7.87 2.71
N PHE A 98 -1.10 -7.38 2.90
CA PHE A 98 -0.14 -7.14 1.84
C PHE A 98 1.05 -8.08 2.03
N LYS A 99 1.45 -8.73 0.94
CA LYS A 99 2.64 -9.58 0.89
C LYS A 99 3.49 -9.18 -0.30
N LEU A 100 4.76 -9.53 -0.27
CA LEU A 100 5.59 -9.42 -1.47
C LEU A 100 5.02 -10.33 -2.56
N GLY A 101 4.92 -9.78 -3.76
CA GLY A 101 4.52 -10.51 -4.96
C GLY A 101 5.61 -11.41 -5.50
N LEU A 102 6.86 -11.10 -5.11
CA LEU A 102 8.12 -11.73 -5.45
C LEU A 102 8.55 -12.72 -4.36
N ASP A 103 9.33 -13.73 -4.74
CA ASP A 103 10.02 -14.55 -3.74
C ASP A 103 11.09 -13.73 -3.02
N THR A 104 11.52 -14.20 -1.85
CA THR A 104 12.60 -13.57 -1.08
C THR A 104 13.88 -13.47 -1.90
N LYS A 105 14.17 -14.48 -2.74
CA LYS A 105 15.35 -14.50 -3.62
C LYS A 105 15.26 -13.43 -4.71
N ASP A 106 14.12 -13.31 -5.37
CA ASP A 106 13.88 -12.31 -6.41
C ASP A 106 13.94 -10.87 -5.85
N TYR A 107 13.44 -10.68 -4.62
CA TYR A 107 13.54 -9.39 -3.95
C TYR A 107 14.99 -9.00 -3.63
N ALA A 108 15.83 -9.95 -3.23
CA ALA A 108 17.25 -9.70 -2.98
C ALA A 108 17.97 -9.25 -4.25
N ILE A 109 17.66 -9.88 -5.38
CA ILE A 109 18.17 -9.51 -6.71
C ILE A 109 17.71 -8.09 -7.08
N PHE A 110 16.42 -7.78 -6.93
CA PHE A 110 15.88 -6.44 -7.16
C PHE A 110 16.57 -5.38 -6.29
N LYS A 111 16.82 -5.68 -5.02
CA LYS A 111 17.52 -4.77 -4.09
C LYS A 111 18.96 -4.51 -4.52
N SER A 112 19.66 -5.52 -5.01
CA SER A 112 21.03 -5.39 -5.52
C SER A 112 21.11 -4.47 -6.74
N PHE A 113 20.11 -4.52 -7.63
CA PHE A 113 20.04 -3.62 -8.77
C PHE A 113 19.79 -2.14 -8.38
N GLN A 114 19.06 -1.88 -7.30
CA GLN A 114 18.84 -0.50 -6.83
C GLN A 114 20.06 0.11 -6.14
N LYS A 115 21.01 -0.69 -5.66
CA LYS A 115 22.18 -0.20 -4.90
C LYS A 115 23.34 0.23 -5.81
N ASN A 116 23.31 -0.17 -7.08
CA ASN A 116 24.37 0.08 -8.07
C ASN A 116 23.99 1.14 -9.12
N GLY A 117 22.90 1.87 -8.91
CA GLY A 117 22.41 2.94 -9.81
C GLY A 117 22.46 4.32 -9.18
#